data_AF-A0A1H3B4C1-F1
#
_entry.id   AF-A0A1H3B4C1-F1
#
_cell.length_a   1.000
_cell.length_b   1.000
_cell.length_c   1.000
_cell.angle_alpha   90.00
_cell.angle_beta   90.00
_cell.angle_gamma   90.00
#
_symmetry.space_group_name_H-M   'P 1'
#
loop_
_entity.id
_entity.type
_entity.pdbx_description
1 polymer ?
#
loop_
_entity_poly.entity_id
_entity_poly.type
_entity_poly.pdbx_seq_one_letter_code
_entity_poly.pdbx_strand_id
1 'polypeptide(L)' 'GFMKSLLDYLTQCHSHINHCYQITGAQTLSIDSYFTDEAELQEFIDTIQKWGDYEIELVLRDILLSEGDE' A
#
# COMPACT_ATOMS: atom_id res chain seq x y z
N GLY A 1 15.97 12.70 3.57
CA GLY A 1 16.30 11.40 2.94
C GLY A 1 15.05 10.87 2.27
N PHE A 2 15.20 10.13 1.16
CA PHE A 2 14.08 9.66 0.32
C PHE A 2 12.94 9.02 1.12
N MET A 3 13.27 8.18 2.11
CA MET A 3 12.29 7.52 2.97
C MET A 3 11.42 8.49 3.78
N LYS A 4 12.00 9.59 4.30
CA LYS A 4 11.22 10.59 5.04
C LYS A 4 10.19 11.26 4.13
N SER A 5 10.58 11.64 2.91
CA SER A 5 9.69 12.29 1.95
C SER A 5 8.57 11.37 1.47
N LEU A 6 8.83 10.07 1.31
CA LEU A 6 7.79 9.09 1.00
C LEU A 6 6.79 8.97 2.16
N LEU A 7 7.25 8.83 3.39
CA LEU A 7 6.36 8.76 4.55
C LEU A 7 5.56 10.06 4.74
N ASP A 8 6.19 11.21 4.52
CA ASP A 8 5.51 12.52 4.55
C ASP A 8 4.39 12.56 3.48
N TYR A 9 4.64 12.04 2.26
CA TYR A 9 3.60 11.90 1.23
C TYR A 9 2.46 10.97 1.65
N LEU A 10 2.78 9.76 2.13
CA LEU A 10 1.76 8.77 2.52
C LEU A 10 0.86 9.27 3.66
N THR A 11 1.33 10.19 4.50
CA THR A 11 0.50 10.80 5.56
C THR A 11 -0.41 11.94 5.07
N GLN A 12 -0.18 12.46 3.87
CA GLN A 12 -0.89 13.64 3.33
C GLN A 12 -1.63 13.34 2.02
N CYS A 13 -1.39 12.18 1.40
CA CYS A 13 -2.01 11.81 0.15
C CYS A 13 -3.53 11.68 0.29
N HIS A 14 -4.23 11.92 -0.81
CA HIS A 14 -5.69 11.77 -0.87
C HIS A 14 -6.13 10.30 -0.94
N SER A 15 -5.22 9.38 -1.26
CA SER A 15 -5.48 7.95 -1.33
C SER A 15 -5.75 7.35 0.05
N HIS A 16 -6.58 6.30 0.08
CA HIS A 16 -6.98 5.65 1.32
C HIS A 16 -5.98 4.58 1.77
N ILE A 17 -5.02 4.99 2.62
CA ILE A 17 -4.06 4.06 3.23
C ILE A 17 -4.62 3.50 4.54
N ASN A 18 -4.84 2.19 4.58
CA ASN A 18 -5.23 1.47 5.78
C ASN A 18 -4.02 1.28 6.70
N HIS A 19 -2.93 0.76 6.12
CA HIS A 19 -1.71 0.45 6.86
C HIS A 19 -0.45 0.69 6.01
N CYS A 20 0.63 1.07 6.67
CA CYS A 20 1.97 1.11 6.09
C CYS A 20 2.94 0.47 7.07
N TYR A 21 3.54 -0.63 6.65
CA TYR A 21 4.45 -1.43 7.47
C TYR A 21 5.86 -1.31 6.93
N GLN A 22 6.82 -1.14 7.84
CA GLN A 22 8.20 -1.47 7.53
C GLN A 22 8.39 -2.98 7.70
N ILE A 23 8.84 -3.65 6.65
CA ILE A 23 8.99 -5.10 6.64
C ILE A 23 10.44 -5.52 6.45
N THR A 24 10.75 -6.74 6.86
CA THR A 24 12.03 -7.39 6.55
C THR A 24 11.86 -8.18 5.26
N GLY A 25 12.70 -7.97 4.24
CA GLY A 25 12.58 -8.69 2.98
C GLY A 25 13.23 -7.97 1.81
N ALA A 26 12.80 -8.34 0.60
CA ALA A 26 13.24 -7.68 -0.64
C ALA A 26 12.66 -6.27 -0.77
N GLN A 27 11.44 -6.06 -0.28
CA GLN A 27 10.77 -4.77 -0.21
C GLN A 27 11.07 -4.09 1.14
N THR A 28 11.09 -2.75 1.14
CA THR A 28 11.33 -1.95 2.35
C THR A 28 10.03 -1.62 3.09
N LEU A 29 8.94 -1.44 2.35
CA LEU A 29 7.62 -1.08 2.86
C LEU A 29 6.56 -2.00 2.25
N SER A 30 5.51 -2.27 3.03
CA SER A 30 4.26 -2.85 2.56
C SER A 30 3.14 -1.86 2.84
N ILE A 31 2.38 -1.48 1.81
CA ILE A 31 1.29 -0.50 1.91
C ILE A 31 -0.01 -1.24 1.61
N ASP A 32 -0.93 -1.23 2.57
CA ASP A 32 -2.30 -1.68 2.41
C ASP A 32 -3.19 -0.45 2.22
N SER A 33 -3.87 -0.40 1.09
CA SER A 33 -4.73 0.70 0.67
C SER A 33 -5.86 0.19 -0.20
N TYR A 34 -6.99 0.90 -0.18
CA TYR A 34 -8.05 0.69 -1.16
C TYR A 34 -8.16 1.89 -2.09
N PHE A 35 -8.59 1.62 -3.32
CA PHE A 35 -8.82 2.62 -4.36
C PHE A 35 -10.23 2.43 -4.89
N THR A 36 -10.90 3.53 -5.19
CA THR A 36 -12.29 3.55 -5.66
C THR A 36 -12.40 3.21 -7.15
N ASP A 37 -11.37 3.55 -7.92
CA ASP A 37 -11.26 3.25 -9.34
C ASP A 37 -9.79 3.10 -9.79
N GLU A 38 -9.62 2.69 -11.04
CA GLU A 38 -8.30 2.49 -11.66
C GLU A 38 -7.52 3.81 -11.82
N ALA A 39 -8.20 4.94 -11.98
CA ALA A 39 -7.53 6.23 -12.16
C ALA A 39 -6.87 6.68 -10.84
N GLU A 40 -7.54 6.50 -9.71
CA GLU A 40 -6.99 6.78 -8.38
C GLU A 40 -5.76 5.89 -8.09
N LEU A 41 -5.84 4.60 -8.41
CA LEU A 41 -4.71 3.67 -8.29
C LEU A 41 -3.53 4.13 -9.17
N GLN A 42 -3.78 4.49 -10.42
CA GLN A 42 -2.74 4.91 -11.34
C GLN A 42 -2.07 6.21 -10.89
N GLU A 43 -2.83 7.19 -10.39
CA GLU A 43 -2.28 8.44 -9.85
C GLU A 43 -1.37 8.19 -8.64
N PHE A 44 -1.77 7.26 -7.77
CA PHE A 44 -0.97 6.84 -6.63
C PHE A 44 0.35 6.19 -7.08
N ILE A 45 0.29 5.21 -7.99
CA ILE A 45 1.45 4.53 -8.57
C ILE A 45 2.40 5.53 -9.23
N ASP A 46 1.85 6.43 -10.05
CA ASP A 46 2.61 7.44 -10.79
C ASP A 46 3.41 8.35 -9.85
N THR A 47 2.90 8.53 -8.64
CA THR A 47 3.56 9.28 -7.59
C THR A 47 4.58 8.44 -6.85
N ILE A 48 4.22 7.25 -6.35
CA ILE A 48 5.11 6.44 -5.49
C ILE A 48 6.33 5.87 -6.23
N GLN A 49 6.21 5.61 -7.54
CA GLN A 49 7.32 5.08 -8.34
C GLN A 49 8.53 6.03 -8.42
N LYS A 50 8.35 7.31 -8.06
CA LYS A 50 9.43 8.30 -7.98
C LYS A 50 10.45 7.97 -6.88
N TRP A 51 10.10 7.15 -5.89
CA TRP A 51 10.97 6.80 -4.76
C TRP A 51 11.60 5.41 -4.86
N GLY A 52 11.14 4.55 -5.77
CA GLY A 52 11.71 3.22 -5.96
C GLY A 52 10.79 2.29 -6.76
N ASP A 53 11.27 1.06 -6.95
CA ASP A 53 10.50 -0.02 -7.57
C ASP A 53 9.34 -0.44 -6.66
N TYR A 54 8.29 -0.96 -7.27
CA TYR A 54 7.08 -1.39 -6.57
C TYR A 54 6.54 -2.71 -7.15
N GLU A 55 5.74 -3.38 -6.33
CA GLU A 55 4.98 -4.57 -6.68
C GLU A 55 3.56 -4.37 -6.16
N ILE A 56 2.56 -4.73 -6.97
CA ILE A 56 1.14 -4.56 -6.62
C ILE A 56 0.53 -5.94 -6.45
N GLU A 57 -0.02 -6.17 -5.27
CA GLU A 57 -0.84 -7.33 -4.96
C GLU A 57 -2.30 -6.89 -4.82
N LEU A 58 -3.16 -7.33 -5.74
CA LEU A 58 -4.59 -7.03 -5.70
C LEU A 58 -5.32 -8.00 -4.76
N VAL A 59 -5.85 -7.47 -3.66
CA VAL A 59 -6.70 -8.22 -2.74
C VAL A 59 -8.10 -8.36 -3.35
N LEU A 60 -8.44 -9.58 -3.77
CA LEU A 60 -9.74 -9.85 -4.41
C LEU A 60 -10.88 -10.03 -3.40
N ARG A 61 -10.56 -10.58 -2.23
CA ARG A 61 -11.51 -10.81 -1.14
C ARG A 61 -10.77 -11.12 0.14
N ASP A 62 -11.39 -10.76 1.26
CA ASP A 62 -11.01 -11.29 2.55
C ASP A 62 -11.42 -12.76 2.65
N ILE A 63 -10.52 -13.59 3.17
CA ILE A 63 -10.83 -14.96 3.56
C ILE A 63 -11.08 -14.92 5.06
N LEU A 64 -12.35 -14.97 5.46
CA LEU A 64 -12.71 -15.17 6.84
C LEU A 64 -12.25 -16.56 7.25
N LEU A 65 -11.25 -16.62 8.12
CA LEU A 65 -10.93 -17.84 8.83
C LEU A 65 -12.06 -18.02 9.84
N SER A 66 -12.98 -18.95 9.57
CA SER A 66 -13.88 -19.43 10.62
C SER A 66 -12.97 -19.96 11.73
N GLU A 67 -13.01 -19.32 12.89
CA GLU A 67 -12.50 -19.94 14.11
C GLU A 67 -13.07 -21.34 14.14
N GLY A 68 -12.20 -22.36 14.17
CA GLY A 68 -12.62 -23.74 14.00
C GLY A 68 -13.78 -24.05 14.93
N ASP A 69 -14.80 -24.72 14.39
CA ASP A 69 -15.87 -25.30 15.20
C ASP A 69 -15.22 -26.17 16.30
N GLU A 70 -15.10 -25.63 17.51
CA GLU A 70 -14.96 -26.40 18.74
C GLU A 70 -16.34 -26.81 19.26
#